data_AF-A0A9X7NI69-F1
#
_entry.id   AF-A0A9X7NI69-F1
#
_cell.length_a   1.000
_cell.length_b   1.000
_cell.length_c   1.000
_cell.angle_alpha   90.00
_cell.angle_beta   90.00
_cell.angle_gamma   90.00
#
_symmetry.space_group_name_H-M   'P 1'
#
loop_
_entity.id
_entity.type
_entity.pdbx_description
1 polymer ?
#
loop_
_entity_poly.entity_id
_entity_poly.type
_entity_poly.pdbx_seq_one_letter_code
_entity_poly.pdbx_strand_id
1 'polypeptide(L)' 'MNYGRLITAILFLWMTSALFKYGNQNYEALKADFGLLAPLMCFIAGVLLGCSAIILLIKSFRKS' A
#
# COMPACT_ATOMS: atom_id res chain seq x y z
N MET A 1 -5.25 -23.60 2.20
CA MET A 1 -5.11 -22.14 2.31
C MET A 1 -3.88 -21.85 3.13
N ASN A 2 -2.99 -20.98 2.66
CA ASN A 2 -1.75 -20.66 3.36
C ASN A 2 -1.95 -19.39 4.19
N TYR A 3 -2.34 -19.55 5.46
CA TYR A 3 -2.72 -18.44 6.36
C TYR A 3 -1.62 -17.38 6.50
N GLY A 4 -0.33 -17.76 6.44
CA GLY A 4 0.77 -16.81 6.47
C GLY A 4 0.69 -15.80 5.32
N ARG A 5 0.47 -16.27 4.09
CA ARG A 5 0.33 -15.40 2.91
C ARG A 5 -0.92 -14.51 2.99
N LEU A 6 -2.00 -15.02 3.57
CA LEU A 6 -3.23 -14.26 3.79
C LEU A 6 -2.99 -13.07 4.73
N ILE A 7 -2.36 -13.34 5.89
CA ILE A 7 -2.04 -12.32 6.89
C ILE A 7 -1.11 -11.27 6.29
N THR A 8 -0.07 -11.68 5.56
CA THR A 8 0.83 -10.75 4.87
C THR A 8 0.07 -9.88 3.87
N ALA A 9 -0.83 -10.46 3.07
CA ALA A 9 -1.61 -9.67 2.11
C ALA A 9 -2.51 -8.62 2.78
N ILE A 10 -3.15 -8.98 3.90
CA ILE A 10 -3.98 -8.06 4.68
C ILE A 10 -3.13 -6.92 5.28
N LEU A 11 -1.94 -7.22 5.80
CA LEU A 11 -1.02 -6.20 6.32
C LEU A 11 -0.57 -5.22 5.22
N PHE A 12 -0.27 -5.73 4.02
CA PHE A 12 0.09 -4.88 2.88
C PHE A 12 -1.07 -3.99 2.41
N LEU A 13 -2.31 -4.52 2.39
CA LEU A 13 -3.50 -3.70 2.10
C LEU A 13 -3.68 -2.59 3.14
N TRP A 14 -3.53 -2.92 4.42
CA TRP A 14 -3.67 -1.94 5.49
C TRP A 14 -2.61 -0.84 5.42
N MET A 15 -1.35 -1.22 5.17
CA MET A 15 -0.23 -0.28 4.97
C MET A 15 -0.47 0.64 3.77
N THR A 16 -1.01 0.09 2.67
CA THR A 16 -1.36 0.84 1.47
C THR A 16 -2.41 1.91 1.77
N SER A 17 -3.50 1.55 2.45
CA SER A 17 -4.55 2.49 2.85
C SER A 17 -4.04 3.57 3.81
N ALA A 18 -3.15 3.21 4.74
CA ALA A 18 -2.53 4.16 5.66
C ALA A 18 -1.65 5.18 4.91
N LEU A 19 -0.84 4.72 3.94
CA LEU A 19 -0.01 5.57 3.09
C LEU A 19 -0.81 6.58 2.28
N PHE A 20 -1.90 6.13 1.63
CA PHE A 20 -2.78 7.02 0.88
C PHE A 20 -3.49 8.03 1.80
N LYS A 21 -3.99 7.58 2.96
CA LYS A 21 -4.63 8.47 3.93
C LYS A 21 -3.65 9.51 4.47
N TYR A 22 -2.44 9.11 4.84
CA TYR A 22 -1.39 10.00 5.32
C TYR A 22 -0.98 11.01 4.26
N GLY A 23 -0.73 10.55 3.02
CA GLY A 23 -0.36 11.42 1.91
C GLY A 23 -1.46 12.43 1.56
N ASN A 24 -2.74 12.07 1.72
CA ASN A 24 -3.87 12.96 1.49
C ASN A 24 -4.07 13.97 2.64
N GLN A 25 -4.04 13.51 3.89
CA GLN A 25 -4.26 14.38 5.06
C GLN A 25 -3.14 15.39 5.24
N ASN A 26 -1.91 15.01 4.91
CA ASN A 26 -0.74 15.86 5.02
C ASN A 26 -0.30 16.41 3.66
N TYR A 27 -1.15 16.34 2.63
CA TYR A 27 -0.81 16.69 1.25
C TYR A 27 -0.18 18.08 1.15
N GLU A 28 -0.79 19.08 1.80
CA GLU A 28 -0.29 20.46 1.75
C GLU A 28 1.04 20.62 2.49
N ALA A 29 1.23 19.93 3.62
CA ALA A 29 2.48 19.93 4.36
C ALA A 29 3.60 19.24 3.57
N LEU A 30 3.36 18.04 3.03
CA LEU A 30 4.34 17.34 2.18
C LEU A 30 4.66 18.14 0.92
N LYS A 31 3.68 18.83 0.35
CA LYS A 31 3.87 19.71 -0.81
C LYS A 31 4.70 20.95 -0.47
N ALA A 32 4.54 21.50 0.74
CA ALA A 32 5.32 22.65 1.19
C ALA A 32 6.80 22.30 1.43
N ASP A 33 7.07 21.16 2.06
CA ASP A 33 8.45 20.76 2.43
C ASP A 33 9.23 20.09 1.28
N PHE A 34 8.55 19.28 0.45
CA PHE A 34 9.19 18.44 -0.56
C PHE A 34 8.62 18.62 -1.98
N GLY A 35 7.71 19.59 -2.16
CA GLY A 35 7.03 19.80 -3.43
C GLY A 35 6.12 18.63 -3.82
N LEU A 36 5.83 18.52 -5.12
CA LEU A 36 4.97 17.46 -5.66
C LEU A 36 5.58 16.05 -5.53
N LEU A 37 6.86 15.95 -5.19
CA LEU A 37 7.61 14.70 -5.16
C LEU A 37 7.12 13.76 -4.05
N ALA A 38 6.91 14.28 -2.85
CA ALA A 38 6.50 13.47 -1.71
C ALA A 38 5.09 12.84 -1.84
N PRO A 39 4.03 13.58 -2.24
CA PRO A 39 2.73 12.94 -2.51
C PRO A 39 2.78 11.97 -3.70
N LEU A 40 3.62 12.23 -4.71
CA LEU A 40 3.85 11.28 -5.82
C LEU A 40 4.50 9.98 -5.32
N MET A 41 5.50 10.07 -4.43
CA MET A 41 6.14 8.91 -3.83
C MET A 41 5.18 8.10 -2.95
N CYS A 42 4.30 8.76 -2.18
CA CYS A 42 3.23 8.08 -1.43
C CYS A 42 2.27 7.34 -2.36
N PHE A 43 1.91 7.94 -3.51
CA PHE A 43 1.05 7.30 -4.51
C PHE A 43 1.73 6.06 -5.11
N ILE A 44 2.97 6.18 -5.58
CA ILE A 44 3.74 5.07 -6.16
C ILE A 44 3.92 3.93 -5.15
N ALA A 45 4.30 4.26 -3.91
CA ALA A 45 4.46 3.26 -2.84
C ALA A 45 3.14 2.54 -2.54
N GLY A 46 2.02 3.27 -2.47
CA GLY A 46 0.70 2.68 -2.30
C GLY A 46 0.31 1.73 -3.43
N VAL A 47 0.55 2.10 -4.69
CA VAL A 47 0.27 1.23 -5.85
C VAL A 47 1.11 -0.05 -5.80
N LEU A 48 2.42 0.05 -5.53
CA LEU A 48 3.32 -1.12 -5.46
C LEU A 48 2.93 -2.10 -4.34
N LEU A 49 2.62 -1.58 -3.15
CA LEU A 49 2.17 -2.38 -2.01
C LEU A 49 0.80 -3.02 -2.29
N GLY A 50 -0.13 -2.28 -2.92
CA GLY A 50 -1.43 -2.79 -3.35
C GLY A 50 -1.32 -3.94 -4.35
N CYS A 51 -0.50 -3.79 -5.39
CA CYS A 51 -0.24 -4.87 -6.36
C CYS A 51 0.35 -6.11 -5.68
N SER A 52 1.30 -5.92 -4.75
CA SER A 52 1.92 -7.01 -4.00
C SER A 52 0.90 -7.76 -3.12
N ALA A 53 0.00 -7.04 -2.46
CA ALA A 53 -1.09 -7.62 -1.69
C ALA A 53 -2.03 -8.46 -2.55
N ILE A 54 -2.43 -7.97 -3.74
CA ILE A 54 -3.32 -8.70 -4.67
C ILE A 54 -2.68 -10.02 -5.10
N ILE A 55 -1.39 -10.01 -5.44
CA ILE A 55 -0.66 -11.23 -5.83
C ILE A 55 -0.62 -12.24 -4.66
N LEU A 56 -0.36 -11.77 -3.44
CA LEU A 56 -0.34 -12.62 -2.24
C LEU A 56 -1.72 -13.19 -1.92
N LEU A 57 -2.78 -12.40 -2.07
CA LEU A 57 -4.17 -12.85 -1.95
C LEU A 57 -4.49 -13.97 -2.95
N ILE A 58 -4.21 -13.74 -4.24
CA ILE A 58 -4.44 -14.75 -5.29
C ILE A 58 -3.66 -16.03 -4.98
N LYS A 59 -2.39 -15.92 -4.56
CA LYS A 59 -1.57 -17.07 -4.16
C LYS A 59 -2.02 -17.75 -2.87
N SER A 60 -2.75 -17.05 -2.00
CA SER A 60 -3.28 -17.60 -0.74
C SER A 60 -4.56 -18.41 -0.99
N PHE A 61 -5.38 -17.96 -1.96
CA PHE A 61 -6.63 -18.62 -2.36
C PHE A 61 -6.45 -19.68 -3.46
N ARG A 62 -5.40 -19.59 -4.30
CA ARG A 62 -4.99 -20.74 -5.11
C ARG A 62 -4.51 -21.84 -4.17
N LYS A 63 -5.38 -22.83 -3.98
CA LYS A 63 -5.06 -24.15 -3.43
C LYS A 63 -3.91 -24.69 -4.27
N SER A 64 -2.72 -24.77 -3.67
CA SER A 64 -1.69 -25.70 -4.14
C SER A 64 -2.03 -27.09 -3.63
#